data_AF-A0A0G4LU96-F1
#
_entry.id   AF-A0A0G4LU96-F1
#
_cell.length_a   1.000
_cell.length_b   1.000
_cell.length_c   1.000
_cell.angle_alpha   90.00
_cell.angle_beta   90.00
_cell.angle_gamma   90.00
#
_symmetry.space_group_name_H-M   'P 1'
#
loop_
_entity.id
_entity.type
_entity.pdbx_description
1 polymer ?
#
loop_
_entity_poly.entity_id
_entity_poly.type
_entity_poly.pdbx_seq_one_letter_code
_entity_poly.pdbx_strand_id
1 'polypeptide(L)'
;MKASFLWALALIAPTMAAEKLLYSNPLNSTADVATWVAEGPVNATAVDGVLELSGGGTIDEHFVFWAPEVFPDRIRITWEFSPRNEPGLAIFFFGAASVAGGSIFDKGLKPRNGQYPQYHSSDIRTLHASYFRRRWPEERAFHVANLRKSPGFN
;
A
#
# COMPACT_ATOMS: atom_id res chain seq x y z
N MET A 1 -37.39 23.06 48.16
CA MET A 1 -37.54 23.19 46.70
C MET A 1 -36.34 22.51 46.04
N LYS A 2 -36.52 21.35 45.41
CA LYS A 2 -35.44 20.59 44.77
C LYS A 2 -35.35 21.01 43.31
N ALA A 3 -34.28 21.70 42.92
CA ALA A 3 -33.97 21.98 41.52
C ALA A 3 -33.32 20.73 40.92
N SER A 4 -33.96 20.14 39.91
CA SER A 4 -33.41 19.03 39.15
C SER A 4 -32.67 19.60 37.94
N PHE A 5 -31.35 19.44 37.92
CA PHE A 5 -30.50 19.81 36.79
C PHE A 5 -30.51 18.66 35.78
N LEU A 6 -31.18 18.85 34.64
CA LEU A 6 -31.06 17.96 33.48
C LEU A 6 -29.84 18.41 32.68
N TRP A 7 -28.78 17.60 32.70
CA TRP A 7 -27.65 17.75 31.80
C TRP A 7 -28.04 17.18 30.44
N ALA A 8 -28.18 18.04 29.43
CA ALA A 8 -28.31 17.61 28.05
C ALA A 8 -26.92 17.25 27.51
N LEU A 9 -26.70 15.97 27.25
CA LEU A 9 -25.52 15.50 26.53
C LEU A 9 -25.69 15.85 25.04
N ALA A 10 -24.98 16.87 24.57
CA ALA A 10 -24.92 17.16 23.14
C ALA A 10 -24.08 16.07 22.45
N LEU A 11 -24.72 15.23 21.64
CA LEU A 11 -24.01 14.34 20.73
C LEU A 11 -23.30 15.18 19.67
N ILE A 12 -21.98 15.26 19.75
CA ILE A 12 -21.15 15.79 18.67
C ILE A 12 -21.08 14.71 17.60
N ALA A 13 -21.97 14.78 16.62
CA ALA A 13 -21.82 14.00 15.39
C ALA A 13 -20.61 14.56 14.62
N PRO A 14 -19.64 13.75 14.18
CA PRO A 14 -18.57 14.23 13.34
C PRO A 14 -19.17 14.71 12.01
N THR A 15 -18.97 15.98 11.68
CA THR A 15 -19.27 16.52 10.36
C THR A 15 -18.42 15.77 9.33
N MET A 16 -19.04 14.89 8.55
CA MET A 16 -18.40 14.33 7.37
C MET A 16 -18.23 15.44 6.34
N ALA A 17 -16.98 15.89 6.16
CA ALA A 17 -16.62 16.71 5.02
C ALA A 17 -16.91 15.93 3.72
N ALA A 18 -17.37 16.62 2.67
CA ALA A 18 -17.57 16.03 1.36
C ALA A 18 -16.25 15.42 0.84
N GLU A 19 -16.26 14.13 0.51
CA GLU A 19 -15.07 13.45 -0.02
C GLU A 19 -14.78 13.95 -1.45
N LYS A 20 -13.52 14.25 -1.74
CA LYS A 20 -13.05 14.64 -3.09
C LYS A 20 -12.27 13.47 -3.68
N LEU A 21 -12.68 13.00 -4.86
CA LEU A 21 -11.89 12.03 -5.62
C LEU A 21 -10.57 12.69 -6.07
N LEU A 22 -9.45 12.11 -5.66
CA LEU A 22 -8.11 12.60 -6.03
C LEU A 22 -7.55 11.85 -7.24
N TYR A 23 -7.83 10.55 -7.34
CA TYR A 23 -7.33 9.68 -8.40
C TYR A 23 -8.22 8.45 -8.52
N SER A 24 -8.37 7.96 -9.74
CA SER A 24 -9.03 6.70 -10.03
C SER A 24 -8.29 6.04 -11.19
N ASN A 25 -8.10 4.74 -11.09
CA ASN A 25 -7.51 3.92 -12.12
C ASN A 25 -8.30 2.60 -12.18
N PRO A 26 -8.91 2.24 -13.31
CA PRO A 26 -9.73 1.05 -13.41
C PRO A 26 -8.91 -0.25 -13.34
N LEU A 27 -7.60 -0.18 -13.63
CA LEU A 27 -6.69 -1.34 -13.68
C LEU A 27 -7.28 -2.49 -14.52
N ASN A 28 -7.79 -2.16 -15.71
CA ASN A 28 -8.40 -3.13 -16.62
C ASN A 28 -7.45 -3.57 -17.75
N SER A 29 -6.39 -2.80 -17.98
CA SER A 29 -5.44 -3.02 -19.07
C SER A 29 -4.03 -2.66 -18.65
N THR A 30 -3.02 -3.15 -19.38
CA THR A 30 -1.62 -2.78 -19.15
C THR A 30 -1.34 -1.31 -19.49
N ALA A 31 -2.19 -0.66 -20.31
CA ALA A 31 -2.09 0.75 -20.60
C ALA A 31 -2.35 1.63 -19.37
N ASP A 32 -3.22 1.17 -18.46
CA ASP A 32 -3.55 1.88 -17.21
C ASP A 32 -2.37 2.02 -16.24
N VAL A 33 -1.35 1.18 -16.41
CA VAL A 33 -0.12 1.15 -15.59
C VAL A 33 1.14 1.43 -16.42
N ALA A 34 0.99 1.95 -17.64
CA ALA A 34 2.12 2.20 -18.54
C ALA A 34 3.15 3.20 -17.97
N THR A 35 2.72 4.06 -17.05
CA THR A 35 3.58 5.06 -16.37
C THR A 35 4.03 4.64 -14.98
N TRP A 36 3.59 3.48 -14.50
CA TRP A 36 3.97 2.99 -13.18
C TRP A 36 5.43 2.55 -13.17
N VAL A 37 6.07 2.70 -12.01
CA VAL A 37 7.49 2.41 -11.83
C VAL A 37 7.65 1.03 -11.21
N ALA A 38 8.23 0.10 -11.96
CA ALA A 38 8.54 -1.25 -11.52
C ALA A 38 9.92 -1.32 -10.85
N GLU A 39 9.97 -1.91 -9.66
CA GLU A 39 11.20 -2.25 -8.95
C GLU A 39 11.20 -3.76 -8.69
N GLY A 40 12.03 -4.50 -9.42
CA GLY A 40 12.00 -5.97 -9.47
C GLY A 40 11.25 -6.50 -10.70
N PRO A 41 11.17 -7.83 -10.87
CA PRO A 41 10.57 -8.45 -12.06
C PRO A 41 9.03 -8.48 -11.96
N VAL A 42 8.39 -7.32 -12.12
CA VAL A 42 6.93 -7.22 -12.23
C VAL A 42 6.50 -7.76 -13.59
N ASN A 43 5.59 -8.73 -13.59
CA ASN A 43 4.83 -9.11 -14.78
C ASN A 43 3.37 -8.69 -14.59
N ALA A 44 2.89 -7.82 -15.48
CA ALA A 44 1.55 -7.26 -15.45
C ALA A 44 0.80 -7.63 -16.73
N THR A 45 -0.31 -8.35 -16.59
CA THR A 45 -1.12 -8.84 -17.72
C THR A 45 -2.57 -8.46 -17.53
N ALA A 46 -3.28 -8.17 -18.63
CA ALA A 46 -4.71 -7.91 -18.61
C ALA A 46 -5.46 -9.21 -18.90
N VAL A 47 -6.31 -9.66 -17.97
CA VAL A 47 -7.12 -10.88 -18.10
C VAL A 47 -8.56 -10.52 -17.75
N ASP A 48 -9.47 -10.71 -18.69
CA ASP A 48 -10.91 -10.46 -18.53
C ASP A 48 -11.27 -9.09 -17.92
N GLY A 49 -10.53 -8.05 -18.32
CA GLY A 49 -10.77 -6.67 -17.86
C GLY A 49 -10.23 -6.37 -16.45
N VAL A 50 -9.31 -7.19 -15.95
CA VAL A 50 -8.61 -7.00 -14.66
C VAL A 50 -7.10 -7.11 -14.90
N LEU A 51 -6.34 -6.25 -14.21
CA LEU A 51 -4.88 -6.33 -14.17
C LEU A 51 -4.45 -7.43 -13.19
N GLU A 52 -3.81 -8.46 -13.72
CA GLU A 52 -3.14 -9.49 -12.94
C GLU A 52 -1.64 -9.18 -12.80
N LEU A 53 -1.13 -9.35 -11.58
CA LEU A 53 0.28 -9.10 -11.25
C LEU A 53 0.95 -10.39 -10.79
N SER A 54 2.18 -10.63 -11.26
CA SER A 54 3.04 -11.75 -10.86
C SER A 54 4.51 -11.34 -10.81
N GLY A 55 5.33 -12.11 -10.08
CA GLY A 55 6.79 -11.91 -10.03
C GLY A 55 7.54 -12.59 -11.18
N GLY A 56 8.86 -12.68 -11.07
CA GLY A 56 9.76 -13.19 -12.12
C GLY A 56 9.68 -14.69 -12.44
N GLY A 57 8.82 -15.43 -11.72
CA GLY A 57 8.59 -16.87 -11.93
C GLY A 57 9.02 -17.74 -10.75
N THR A 58 9.88 -17.24 -9.87
CA THR A 58 10.25 -17.90 -8.60
C THR A 58 9.65 -17.19 -7.38
N ILE A 59 9.56 -17.91 -6.27
CA ILE A 59 9.00 -17.38 -5.02
C ILE A 59 9.86 -16.24 -4.44
N ASP A 60 11.15 -16.16 -4.77
CA ASP A 60 12.10 -15.17 -4.24
C ASP A 60 12.24 -13.91 -5.11
N GLU A 61 11.60 -13.90 -6.27
CA GLU A 61 11.56 -12.76 -7.19
C GLU A 61 10.44 -11.79 -6.82
N HIS A 62 10.70 -11.01 -5.78
CA HIS A 62 9.79 -9.98 -5.27
C HIS A 62 9.80 -8.72 -6.13
N PHE A 63 8.71 -7.98 -6.09
CA PHE A 63 8.60 -6.69 -6.76
C PHE A 63 7.84 -5.67 -5.92
N VAL A 64 8.04 -4.40 -6.24
CA VAL A 64 7.16 -3.29 -5.86
C VAL A 64 6.80 -2.52 -7.12
N PHE A 65 5.53 -2.21 -7.29
CA PHE A 65 5.02 -1.51 -8.47
C PHE A 65 4.32 -0.22 -8.04
N TRP A 66 4.95 0.91 -8.32
CA TRP A 66 4.54 2.20 -7.78
C TRP A 66 3.70 2.99 -8.79
N ALA A 67 2.54 3.48 -8.34
CA ALA A 67 1.89 4.60 -9.00
C ALA A 67 2.82 5.83 -8.95
N PRO A 68 2.98 6.58 -10.06
CA PRO A 68 3.92 7.71 -10.11
C PRO A 68 3.38 8.97 -9.41
N GLU A 69 2.08 8.99 -9.09
CA GLU A 69 1.40 10.13 -8.50
C GLU A 69 1.81 10.35 -7.04
N VAL A 70 1.94 11.62 -6.65
CA VAL A 70 2.18 12.02 -5.26
C VAL A 70 0.85 12.41 -4.62
N PHE A 71 0.40 11.60 -3.66
CA PHE A 71 -0.85 11.86 -2.95
C PHE A 71 -0.63 12.68 -1.67
N PRO A 72 -1.59 13.55 -1.29
CA PRO A 72 -1.52 14.28 -0.03
C PRO A 72 -1.78 13.37 1.18
N ASP A 73 -1.57 13.90 2.38
CA ASP A 73 -1.97 13.23 3.63
C ASP A 73 -3.50 13.23 3.80
N ARG A 74 -4.00 12.39 4.73
CA ARG A 74 -5.42 12.28 5.11
C ARG A 74 -6.35 11.88 3.97
N ILE A 75 -5.93 10.86 3.23
CA ILE A 75 -6.71 10.28 2.12
C ILE A 75 -7.32 8.93 2.51
N ARG A 76 -8.40 8.57 1.83
CA ARG A 76 -8.96 7.22 1.81
C ARG A 76 -8.52 6.55 0.52
N ILE A 77 -8.04 5.31 0.60
CA ILE A 77 -7.60 4.53 -0.55
C ILE A 77 -8.43 3.24 -0.57
N THR A 78 -8.98 2.92 -1.73
CA THR A 78 -9.82 1.74 -1.95
C THR A 78 -9.37 1.04 -3.22
N TRP A 79 -9.31 -0.28 -3.20
CA TRP A 79 -9.05 -1.11 -4.36
C TRP A 79 -9.70 -2.48 -4.15
N GLU A 80 -9.87 -3.21 -5.24
CA GLU A 80 -10.31 -4.61 -5.21
C GLU A 80 -9.09 -5.53 -5.31
N PHE A 81 -9.09 -6.61 -4.53
CA PHE A 81 -7.97 -7.57 -4.49
C PHE A 81 -8.51 -9.00 -4.56
N SER A 82 -8.00 -9.76 -5.53
CA SER A 82 -8.35 -11.17 -5.74
C SER A 82 -7.08 -12.02 -5.83
N PRO A 83 -6.70 -12.77 -4.78
CA PRO A 83 -5.52 -13.62 -4.82
C PRO A 83 -5.71 -14.78 -5.79
N ARG A 84 -4.74 -14.98 -6.69
CA ARG A 84 -4.80 -16.03 -7.72
C ARG A 84 -4.11 -17.32 -7.33
N ASN A 85 -2.96 -17.24 -6.67
CA ASN A 85 -2.14 -18.39 -6.31
C ASN A 85 -1.48 -18.22 -4.94
N GLU A 86 -1.12 -19.34 -4.32
CA GLU A 86 -0.30 -19.44 -3.12
C GLU A 86 0.85 -20.43 -3.36
N PRO A 87 2.00 -20.31 -2.66
CA PRO A 87 2.31 -19.38 -1.57
C PRO A 87 2.60 -17.94 -2.05
N GLY A 88 2.37 -16.94 -1.20
CA GLY A 88 2.61 -15.53 -1.53
C GLY A 88 2.29 -14.57 -0.37
N LEU A 89 2.63 -13.30 -0.54
CA LEU A 89 2.33 -12.23 0.42
C LEU A 89 2.12 -10.92 -0.35
N ALA A 90 1.11 -10.14 0.03
CA ALA A 90 0.86 -8.83 -0.56
C ALA A 90 1.19 -7.70 0.43
N ILE A 91 1.73 -6.59 -0.08
CA ILE A 91 2.04 -5.39 0.70
C ILE A 91 1.51 -4.17 -0.05
N PHE A 92 0.80 -3.30 0.67
CA PHE A 92 0.45 -1.97 0.20
C PHE A 92 1.34 -0.93 0.89
N PHE A 93 2.20 -0.27 0.13
CA PHE A 93 3.04 0.85 0.59
C PHE A 93 2.32 2.19 0.37
N PHE A 94 2.37 3.07 1.35
CA PHE A 94 1.77 4.40 1.29
C PHE A 94 2.52 5.40 2.17
N GLY A 95 2.26 6.70 2.00
CA GLY A 95 3.03 7.75 2.68
C GLY A 95 4.53 7.69 2.37
N ALA A 96 4.89 7.19 1.19
CA ALA A 96 6.26 6.95 0.78
C ALA A 96 6.94 8.26 0.38
N ALA A 97 8.11 8.53 0.94
CA ALA A 97 8.93 9.70 0.61
C ALA A 97 10.41 9.39 0.88
N SER A 98 11.32 10.19 0.33
CA SER A 98 12.71 10.14 0.79
C SER A 98 12.81 10.52 2.27
N VAL A 99 13.82 10.01 2.97
CA VAL A 99 14.09 10.40 4.38
C VAL A 99 14.44 11.89 4.47
N ALA A 100 15.14 12.43 3.47
CA ALA A 100 15.48 13.85 3.38
C ALA A 100 14.28 14.76 3.04
N GLY A 101 13.13 14.17 2.70
CA GLY A 101 11.99 14.89 2.12
C GLY A 101 12.11 15.00 0.60
N GLY A 102 10.99 14.79 -0.10
CA GLY A 102 10.97 14.68 -1.56
C GLY A 102 10.44 13.32 -2.04
N SER A 103 10.66 13.05 -3.32
CA SER A 103 10.12 11.88 -3.99
C SER A 103 10.95 10.63 -3.66
N ILE A 104 10.31 9.46 -3.66
CA ILE A 104 11.04 8.18 -3.63
C ILE A 104 11.80 7.91 -4.93
N PHE A 105 11.55 8.68 -5.99
CA PHE A 105 12.24 8.58 -7.29
C PHE A 105 13.37 9.61 -7.47
N ASP A 106 13.74 10.33 -6.42
CA ASP A 106 14.86 11.27 -6.49
C ASP A 106 16.15 10.52 -6.86
N LYS A 107 16.89 11.04 -7.85
CA LYS A 107 18.06 10.37 -8.47
C LYS A 107 19.20 10.03 -7.50
N GLY A 108 19.26 10.71 -6.35
CA GLY A 108 20.30 10.50 -5.34
C GLY A 108 20.01 9.34 -4.37
N LEU A 109 18.83 8.72 -4.46
CA LEU A 109 18.45 7.61 -3.58
C LEU A 109 19.10 6.30 -4.03
N LYS A 110 19.31 5.40 -3.06
CA LYS A 110 19.82 4.06 -3.30
C LYS A 110 18.88 3.30 -4.27
N PRO A 111 19.45 2.51 -5.19
CA PRO A 111 18.67 1.74 -6.14
C PRO A 111 17.82 0.69 -5.40
N ARG A 112 16.65 0.39 -5.97
CA ARG A 112 15.71 -0.60 -5.47
C ARG A 112 15.31 -1.55 -6.58
N ASN A 113 15.13 -2.83 -6.23
CA ASN A 113 14.81 -3.91 -7.17
C ASN A 113 13.82 -4.92 -6.57
N GLY A 114 12.93 -4.47 -5.67
CA GLY A 114 11.90 -5.31 -5.06
C GLY A 114 12.35 -6.06 -3.80
N GLN A 115 13.63 -5.98 -3.42
CA GLN A 115 14.14 -6.66 -2.23
C GLN A 115 13.74 -5.92 -0.94
N TYR A 116 13.05 -6.63 -0.04
CA TYR A 116 12.38 -6.04 1.11
C TYR A 116 13.26 -5.11 2.00
N PRO A 117 14.55 -5.41 2.27
CA PRO A 117 15.43 -4.52 3.03
C PRO A 117 15.56 -3.10 2.46
N GLN A 118 15.39 -2.93 1.15
CA GLN A 118 15.47 -1.63 0.49
C GLN A 118 14.29 -0.71 0.83
N TYR A 119 13.22 -1.24 1.40
CA TYR A 119 11.99 -0.50 1.73
C TYR A 119 11.82 -0.25 3.22
N HIS A 120 12.51 -1.01 4.07
CA HIS A 120 12.46 -0.86 5.53
C HIS A 120 13.78 -0.43 6.18
N SER A 121 14.91 -0.63 5.50
CA SER A 121 16.25 -0.32 6.00
C SER A 121 17.07 0.48 4.98
N SER A 122 16.45 1.49 4.37
CA SER A 122 17.09 2.37 3.39
C SER A 122 16.81 3.86 3.65
N ASP A 123 17.06 4.68 2.64
CA ASP A 123 16.92 6.13 2.56
C ASP A 123 15.52 6.62 2.14
N ILE A 124 14.51 5.75 2.22
CA ILE A 124 13.08 6.10 2.10
C ILE A 124 12.33 5.82 3.41
N ARG A 125 11.26 6.57 3.63
CA ARG A 125 10.29 6.37 4.71
C ARG A 125 8.96 5.96 4.10
N THR A 126 8.29 5.00 4.72
CA THR A 126 7.01 4.46 4.23
C THR A 126 6.15 3.98 5.40
N LEU A 127 4.85 3.94 5.20
CA LEU A 127 3.95 3.03 5.91
C LEU A 127 3.67 1.85 4.98
N HIS A 128 3.55 0.65 5.55
CA HIS A 128 3.21 -0.53 4.77
C HIS A 128 2.27 -1.46 5.53
N ALA A 129 1.20 -1.85 4.85
CA ALA A 129 0.25 -2.83 5.33
C ALA A 129 0.46 -4.13 4.56
N SER A 130 0.85 -5.19 5.26
CA SER A 130 0.92 -6.54 4.71
C SER A 130 -0.40 -7.27 4.93
N TYR A 131 -0.89 -7.93 3.89
CA TYR A 131 -2.11 -8.72 3.87
C TYR A 131 -1.90 -9.94 2.98
N PHE A 132 -2.82 -10.91 3.04
CA PHE A 132 -2.65 -12.20 2.37
C PHE A 132 -1.29 -12.86 2.67
N ARG A 133 -0.87 -12.83 3.94
CA ARG A 133 0.44 -13.34 4.39
C ARG A 133 0.42 -14.87 4.39
N ARG A 134 0.78 -15.47 3.25
CA ARG A 134 0.67 -16.92 2.99
C ARG A 134 2.01 -17.48 2.48
N ARG A 135 3.12 -16.76 2.64
CA ARG A 135 4.42 -17.15 2.06
C ARG A 135 5.03 -18.30 2.85
N TRP A 136 5.09 -18.17 4.17
CA TRP A 136 5.70 -19.17 5.05
C TRP A 136 4.65 -20.05 5.75
N PRO A 137 4.98 -21.31 6.13
CA PRO A 137 4.06 -22.18 6.86
C PRO A 137 3.49 -21.52 8.13
N GLU A 138 4.31 -20.78 8.86
CA GLU A 138 3.93 -20.10 10.10
C GLU A 138 2.92 -18.96 9.83
N GLU A 139 3.04 -18.27 8.69
CA GLU A 139 2.08 -17.25 8.29
C GLU A 139 0.73 -17.87 7.89
N ARG A 140 0.76 -19.03 7.22
CA ARG A 140 -0.46 -19.79 6.87
C ARG A 140 -1.13 -20.42 8.10
N ALA A 141 -0.38 -20.70 9.16
CA ALA A 141 -0.94 -21.23 10.40
C ALA A 141 -1.76 -20.19 11.19
N PHE A 142 -1.47 -18.89 11.02
CA PHE A 142 -2.22 -17.83 11.69
C PHE A 142 -2.33 -16.56 10.82
N HIS A 143 -3.47 -16.41 10.16
CA HIS A 143 -3.70 -15.32 9.23
C HIS A 143 -3.89 -13.98 9.94
N VAL A 144 -2.98 -13.05 9.68
CA VAL A 144 -3.02 -11.67 10.19
C VAL A 144 -2.67 -10.67 9.10
N ALA A 145 -3.11 -9.43 9.30
CA ALA A 145 -2.60 -8.28 8.57
C ALA A 145 -1.76 -7.41 9.52
N ASN A 146 -0.61 -6.92 9.04
CA ASN A 146 0.31 -6.14 9.87
C ASN A 146 0.53 -4.76 9.24
N LEU A 147 0.43 -3.70 10.05
CA LEU A 147 0.83 -2.35 9.67
C LEU A 147 2.20 -2.04 10.30
N ARG A 148 3.11 -1.51 9.50
CA ARG A 148 4.48 -1.16 9.91
C ARG A 148 4.86 0.23 9.39
N LYS A 149 5.88 0.81 10.03
CA LYS A 149 6.49 2.09 9.65
C LYS A 149 7.98 1.91 9.42
N SER A 150 8.46 2.45 8.32
CA SER A 150 9.87 2.46 7.90
C SER A 150 10.41 3.91 7.80
N PRO A 151 11.72 4.14 7.97
CA PRO A 151 12.76 3.15 8.26
C PRO A 151 12.62 2.57 9.69
N GLY A 152 13.01 1.31 9.83
CA GLY A 152 12.92 0.56 11.08
C GLY A 152 12.38 -0.86 10.87
N PHE A 153 12.74 -1.76 11.78
CA PHE A 153 12.21 -3.12 11.84
C PHE A 153 11.86 -3.42 13.30
N ASN A 154 10.65 -3.01 13.69
CA ASN A 154 10.04 -3.32 14.98
C ASN A 154 8.75 -4.10 14.72
#